data_AF-A0A9P5P5E0-F1
#
_entry.id   AF-A0A9P5P5E0-F1
#
_cell.length_a   1.000
_cell.length_b   1.000
_cell.length_c   1.000
_cell.angle_alpha   90.00
_cell.angle_beta   90.00
_cell.angle_gamma   90.00
#
_symmetry.space_group_name_H-M   'P 1'
#
loop_
_entity.id
_entity.type
_entity.pdbx_description
1 polymer ?
#
loop_
_entity_poly.entity_id
_entity_poly.type
_entity_poly.pdbx_seq_one_letter_code
_entity_poly.pdbx_strand_id
1 'polypeptide(L)'
;MTGVRVRPQAVNRSIDDGFGDSVTGQKPVFLPITPGVWANQSCTSCAIQPPTSDAFDNTYTAATYHPALDNISITFDFTGTAVYIFFILVNRPANQVTATTAVNFTLDGSLIGNFNHSPNSTLPEFQFNANALAFSTTGLKNASHRMVISASSPRESIFVNFDYALYTCAVSKLKSI
;
A
#
# COMPACT_ATOMS: atom_id res chain seq x y z
N MET A 1 34.15 -14.22 30.58
CA MET A 1 33.68 -13.22 29.60
C MET A 1 32.17 -13.35 29.45
N THR A 2 31.41 -12.53 30.15
CA THR A 2 29.94 -12.48 30.00
C THR A 2 29.62 -11.65 28.76
N GLY A 3 29.26 -12.32 27.67
CA GLY A 3 28.83 -11.65 26.45
C GLY A 3 27.58 -10.82 26.71
N VAL A 4 27.64 -9.52 26.43
CA VAL A 4 26.46 -8.64 26.47
C VAL A 4 25.52 -9.10 25.35
N ARG A 5 24.36 -9.66 25.73
CA ARG A 5 23.31 -10.04 24.78
C ARG A 5 22.60 -8.78 24.32
N VAL A 6 22.97 -8.26 23.16
CA VAL A 6 22.22 -7.19 22.47
C VAL A 6 20.91 -7.81 21.97
N ARG A 7 19.77 -7.34 22.48
CA ARG A 7 18.46 -7.73 21.96
C ARG A 7 18.09 -6.79 20.81
N PRO A 8 17.65 -7.31 19.65
CA PRO A 8 17.11 -6.47 18.59
C PRO A 8 15.90 -5.71 19.12
N GLN A 9 15.82 -4.41 18.84
CA GLN A 9 14.63 -3.60 19.10
C GLN A 9 13.78 -3.57 17.83
N ALA A 10 12.48 -3.84 17.97
CA ALA A 10 11.52 -3.62 16.90
C ALA A 10 11.20 -2.13 16.77
N VAL A 11 11.28 -1.60 15.55
CA VAL A 11 10.94 -0.22 15.20
C VAL A 11 10.02 -0.24 14.00
N ASN A 12 8.92 0.53 14.07
CA ASN A 12 8.01 0.70 12.94
C ASN A 12 8.43 1.90 12.10
N ARG A 13 8.30 1.75 10.78
CA ARG A 13 8.62 2.74 9.76
C ARG A 13 7.50 2.75 8.72
N SER A 14 7.31 3.88 8.06
CA SER A 14 6.31 4.04 6.98
C SER A 14 6.96 4.09 5.61
N ILE A 15 6.17 3.72 4.60
CA ILE A 15 6.38 3.99 3.18
C ILE A 15 5.09 4.64 2.69
N ASP A 16 5.13 5.96 2.52
CA ASP A 16 4.03 6.75 2.01
C ASP A 16 4.03 6.76 0.46
N ASP A 17 2.87 6.92 -0.18
CA ASP A 17 2.78 6.96 -1.65
C ASP A 17 3.54 8.16 -2.27
N GLY A 18 3.46 9.32 -1.61
CA GLY A 18 3.91 10.62 -2.10
C GLY A 18 5.27 11.03 -1.55
N PHE A 19 5.58 10.66 -0.31
CA PHE A 19 6.82 10.98 0.41
C PHE A 19 7.80 9.80 0.48
N GLY A 20 7.32 8.57 0.25
CA GLY A 20 8.16 7.37 0.21
C GLY A 20 8.53 6.82 1.58
N ASP A 21 9.57 5.99 1.62
CA ASP A 21 10.11 5.39 2.84
C ASP A 21 10.61 6.46 3.82
N SER A 22 10.14 6.42 5.06
CA SER A 22 10.49 7.36 6.13
C SER A 22 11.98 7.44 6.49
N VAL A 23 12.82 6.53 6.00
CA VAL A 23 14.27 6.49 6.22
C VAL A 23 15.07 6.82 4.97
N THR A 24 14.65 6.33 3.81
CA THR A 24 15.41 6.50 2.55
C THR A 24 14.81 7.55 1.61
N GLY A 25 13.55 7.93 1.79
CA GLY A 25 12.77 8.74 0.86
C GLY A 25 12.42 8.03 -0.44
N GLN A 26 12.74 6.74 -0.58
CA GLN A 26 12.44 5.97 -1.79
C GLN A 26 10.92 5.80 -1.91
N LYS A 27 10.35 6.32 -3.00
CA LYS A 27 8.91 6.22 -3.27
C LYS A 27 8.54 4.88 -3.90
N PRO A 28 7.30 4.41 -3.71
CA PRO A 28 6.78 3.30 -4.50
C PRO A 28 6.84 3.60 -6.00
N VAL A 29 7.05 2.55 -6.79
CA VAL A 29 7.00 2.60 -8.25
C VAL A 29 5.63 2.13 -8.70
N PHE A 30 4.92 3.02 -9.40
CA PHE A 30 3.60 2.78 -9.97
C PHE A 30 3.73 2.49 -11.46
N LEU A 31 3.22 1.34 -11.91
CA LEU A 31 3.26 0.92 -13.31
C LEU A 31 1.86 0.63 -13.86
N PRO A 32 1.62 0.88 -15.15
CA PRO A 32 2.53 1.50 -16.12
C PRO A 32 2.75 3.00 -15.84
N ILE A 33 3.91 3.54 -16.24
CA ILE A 33 4.23 4.98 -16.12
C ILE A 33 3.49 5.86 -17.15
N THR A 34 2.58 5.26 -17.95
CA THR A 34 1.80 5.97 -18.95
C THR A 34 0.99 7.09 -18.29
N PRO A 35 1.12 8.35 -18.76
CA PRO A 35 0.39 9.47 -18.18
C PRO A 35 -1.12 9.23 -18.15
N GLY A 36 -1.75 9.55 -17.02
CA GLY A 36 -3.19 9.40 -16.81
C GLY A 36 -3.64 8.04 -16.28
N VAL A 37 -2.76 7.06 -16.13
CA VAL A 37 -3.12 5.78 -15.47
C VAL A 37 -3.13 5.95 -13.96
N TRP A 38 -2.02 6.41 -13.39
CA TRP A 38 -1.90 6.72 -11.97
C TRP A 38 -2.04 8.21 -11.74
N ALA A 39 -2.83 8.58 -10.73
CA ALA A 39 -3.09 9.95 -10.35
C ALA A 39 -3.02 10.08 -8.83
N ASN A 40 -2.60 11.26 -8.36
CA ASN A 40 -2.58 11.57 -6.94
C ASN A 40 -3.78 12.45 -6.55
N GLN A 41 -3.78 12.91 -5.30
CA GLN A 41 -4.82 13.75 -4.73
C GLN A 41 -5.06 15.10 -5.44
N SER A 42 -4.14 15.55 -6.30
CA SER A 42 -4.31 16.79 -7.07
C SER A 42 -5.18 16.62 -8.32
N CYS A 43 -5.68 15.41 -8.61
CA CYS A 43 -6.49 15.13 -9.78
C CYS A 43 -7.91 15.68 -9.64
N THR A 44 -8.13 16.92 -10.08
CA THR A 44 -9.45 17.59 -10.00
C THR A 44 -10.51 16.98 -10.93
N SER A 45 -10.09 16.25 -11.97
CA SER A 45 -10.98 15.56 -12.91
C SER A 45 -11.29 14.11 -12.53
N CYS A 46 -10.66 13.57 -11.49
CA CYS A 46 -10.87 12.20 -11.06
C CYS A 46 -12.26 12.06 -10.40
N ALA A 47 -12.97 10.99 -10.74
CA ALA A 47 -14.33 10.74 -10.23
C ALA A 47 -14.35 10.32 -8.75
N ILE A 48 -13.23 9.83 -8.23
CA ILE A 48 -13.06 9.47 -6.82
C ILE A 48 -11.98 10.38 -6.24
N GLN A 49 -12.34 11.14 -5.22
CA GLN A 49 -11.46 12.09 -4.52
C GLN A 49 -11.65 11.91 -3.01
N PRO A 50 -10.95 10.96 -2.37
CA PRO A 50 -11.01 10.83 -0.93
C PRO A 50 -10.51 12.09 -0.21
N PRO A 51 -11.08 12.44 0.96
CA PRO A 51 -10.58 13.54 1.76
C PRO A 51 -9.13 13.31 2.19
N THR A 52 -8.24 14.20 1.78
CA THR A 52 -6.80 14.07 2.07
C THR A 52 -6.50 14.17 3.56
N SER A 53 -7.32 14.86 4.34
CA SER A 53 -7.13 15.01 5.79
C SER A 53 -7.15 13.68 6.57
N ASP A 54 -7.73 12.64 5.98
CA ASP A 54 -7.84 11.31 6.60
C ASP A 54 -6.81 10.31 6.05
N ALA A 55 -6.15 10.66 4.93
CA ALA A 55 -5.08 9.88 4.33
C ALA A 55 -3.76 10.08 5.09
N PHE A 56 -2.89 9.09 5.05
CA PHE A 56 -1.58 9.17 5.68
C PHE A 56 -0.75 10.27 5.01
N ASP A 57 -0.16 11.16 5.82
CA ASP A 57 0.56 12.37 5.38
C ASP A 57 -0.18 13.26 4.35
N ASN A 58 -1.50 13.15 4.27
CA ASN A 58 -2.38 13.86 3.31
C ASN A 58 -2.09 13.56 1.82
N THR A 59 -1.56 12.39 1.53
CA THR A 59 -1.22 11.94 0.17
C THR A 59 -1.87 10.60 -0.13
N TYR A 60 -2.10 10.33 -1.41
CA TYR A 60 -2.48 9.01 -1.90
C TYR A 60 -2.26 8.95 -3.42
N THR A 61 -2.04 7.74 -3.95
CA THR A 61 -1.90 7.49 -5.38
C THR A 61 -2.84 6.37 -5.79
N ALA A 62 -3.67 6.66 -6.81
CA ALA A 62 -4.75 5.80 -7.23
C ALA A 62 -4.79 5.62 -8.75
N ALA A 63 -5.39 4.50 -9.17
CA ALA A 63 -5.67 4.18 -10.56
C ALA A 63 -6.94 3.34 -10.67
N THR A 64 -7.62 3.46 -11.81
CA THR A 64 -8.63 2.49 -12.23
C THR A 64 -8.04 1.64 -13.34
N TYR A 65 -7.75 0.37 -13.03
CA TYR A 65 -7.45 -0.64 -14.03
C TYR A 65 -8.66 -0.88 -14.92
N HIS A 66 -8.42 -1.07 -16.22
CA HIS A 66 -9.38 -1.56 -17.19
C HIS A 66 -8.73 -2.71 -17.98
N PRO A 67 -9.50 -3.70 -18.50
CA PRO A 67 -8.93 -4.85 -19.19
C PRO A 67 -7.94 -4.53 -20.32
N ALA A 68 -8.10 -3.40 -21.00
CA ALA A 68 -7.22 -2.95 -22.08
C ALA A 68 -5.82 -2.46 -21.62
N LEU A 69 -5.58 -2.31 -20.31
CA LEU A 69 -4.27 -1.91 -19.76
C LEU A 69 -3.33 -3.10 -19.50
N ASP A 70 -3.78 -4.33 -19.73
CA ASP A 70 -3.14 -5.60 -19.34
C ASP A 70 -3.01 -5.77 -17.81
N ASN A 71 -2.22 -4.93 -17.14
CA ASN A 71 -2.11 -4.87 -15.68
C ASN A 71 -1.75 -3.47 -15.17
N ILE A 72 -1.94 -3.26 -13.86
CA ILE A 72 -1.29 -2.18 -13.11
C ILE A 72 -0.59 -2.76 -11.89
N SER A 73 0.47 -2.10 -11.41
CA SER A 73 1.19 -2.54 -10.22
C SER A 73 1.79 -1.41 -9.40
N ILE A 74 2.03 -1.72 -8.12
CA ILE A 74 2.72 -0.89 -7.14
C ILE A 74 3.86 -1.74 -6.59
N THR A 75 5.08 -1.23 -6.64
CA THR A 75 6.27 -1.93 -6.14
C THR A 75 7.01 -1.06 -5.13
N PHE A 76 7.38 -1.64 -4.00
CA PHE A 76 8.27 -0.99 -3.04
C PHE A 76 9.13 -2.03 -2.32
N ASP A 77 10.26 -1.56 -1.81
CA ASP A 77 11.20 -2.37 -1.03
C ASP A 77 11.15 -1.96 0.43
N PHE A 78 11.34 -2.92 1.34
CA PHE A 78 11.49 -2.67 2.77
C PHE A 78 12.48 -3.64 3.39
N THR A 79 13.12 -3.25 4.49
CA THR A 79 13.97 -4.17 5.27
C THR A 79 13.33 -4.39 6.63
N GLY A 80 12.76 -5.57 6.87
CA GLY A 80 12.02 -5.79 8.11
C GLY A 80 11.46 -7.19 8.32
N THR A 81 10.84 -7.40 9.47
CA THR A 81 10.26 -8.66 9.93
C THR A 81 8.74 -8.72 9.78
N ALA A 82 8.10 -7.60 9.40
CA ALA A 82 6.66 -7.50 9.16
C ALA A 82 6.35 -6.35 8.20
N VAL A 83 5.23 -6.46 7.49
CA VAL A 83 4.67 -5.39 6.66
C VAL A 83 3.14 -5.38 6.74
N TYR A 84 2.55 -4.19 6.73
CA TYR A 84 1.12 -3.89 6.76
C TYR A 84 0.85 -2.88 5.64
N ILE A 85 -0.15 -3.14 4.80
CA ILE A 85 -0.45 -2.32 3.62
C ILE A 85 -1.86 -1.79 3.76
N PHE A 86 -2.00 -0.47 3.61
CA PHE A 86 -3.24 0.25 3.77
C PHE A 86 -3.64 0.91 2.45
N PHE A 87 -4.89 0.72 2.09
CA PHE A 87 -5.51 1.40 0.96
C PHE A 87 -6.47 2.47 1.46
N ILE A 88 -7.01 3.25 0.53
CA ILE A 88 -8.26 3.98 0.76
C ILE A 88 -9.37 3.23 0.02
N LEU A 89 -10.33 2.70 0.78
CA LEU A 89 -11.44 1.93 0.22
C LEU A 89 -12.68 2.80 0.04
N VAL A 90 -13.45 2.54 -1.01
CA VAL A 90 -14.62 3.34 -1.38
C VAL A 90 -15.89 2.50 -1.28
N ASN A 91 -16.89 3.02 -0.57
CA ASN A 91 -18.13 2.31 -0.25
C ASN A 91 -19.37 2.91 -0.90
N ARG A 92 -19.33 4.20 -1.24
CA ARG A 92 -20.45 4.94 -1.83
C ARG A 92 -19.99 5.73 -3.06
N PRO A 93 -19.49 5.06 -4.11
CA PRO A 93 -19.09 5.74 -5.33
C PRO A 93 -20.31 6.42 -6.00
N ALA A 94 -20.05 7.46 -6.80
CA ALA A 94 -21.08 7.99 -7.71
C ALA A 94 -21.53 6.93 -8.73
N ASN A 95 -22.69 7.16 -9.36
CA ASN A 95 -23.21 6.24 -10.37
C ASN A 95 -22.20 5.99 -11.49
N GLN A 96 -22.06 4.73 -11.90
CA GLN A 96 -21.13 4.26 -12.95
C GLN A 96 -19.63 4.44 -12.64
N VAL A 97 -19.28 4.78 -11.41
CA VAL A 97 -17.88 4.86 -10.97
C VAL A 97 -17.44 3.51 -10.38
N THR A 98 -16.37 2.94 -10.93
CA THR A 98 -15.74 1.72 -10.41
C THR A 98 -15.05 2.00 -9.07
N ALA A 99 -15.42 1.24 -8.04
CA ALA A 99 -14.84 1.33 -6.70
C ALA A 99 -14.51 -0.05 -6.08
N THR A 100 -14.70 -1.12 -6.83
CA THR A 100 -14.25 -2.47 -6.43
C THR A 100 -12.73 -2.51 -6.46
N THR A 101 -12.10 -3.00 -5.40
CA THR A 101 -10.66 -3.24 -5.33
C THR A 101 -10.41 -4.74 -5.31
N ALA A 102 -9.50 -5.22 -6.16
CA ALA A 102 -9.11 -6.61 -6.26
C ALA A 102 -7.62 -6.69 -6.65
N VAL A 103 -6.77 -7.11 -5.71
CA VAL A 103 -5.31 -7.12 -5.90
C VAL A 103 -4.68 -8.41 -5.41
N ASN A 104 -3.53 -8.75 -5.99
CA ASN A 104 -2.65 -9.82 -5.53
C ASN A 104 -1.40 -9.21 -4.89
N PHE A 105 -0.89 -9.87 -3.84
CA PHE A 105 0.34 -9.49 -3.13
C PHE A 105 1.42 -10.54 -3.38
N THR A 106 2.52 -10.11 -3.99
CA THR A 106 3.69 -10.94 -4.25
C THR A 106 4.87 -10.40 -3.45
N LEU A 107 5.41 -11.23 -2.55
CA LEU A 107 6.57 -10.91 -1.73
C LEU A 107 7.76 -11.74 -2.20
N ASP A 108 8.86 -11.08 -2.55
CA ASP A 108 10.09 -11.73 -3.03
C ASP A 108 9.84 -12.72 -4.19
N GLY A 109 8.91 -12.38 -5.08
CA GLY A 109 8.54 -13.18 -6.25
C GLY A 109 7.56 -14.32 -5.97
N SER A 110 7.11 -14.50 -4.72
CA SER A 110 6.10 -15.50 -4.35
C SER A 110 4.75 -14.84 -4.07
N LEU A 111 3.67 -15.35 -4.68
CA LEU A 111 2.31 -14.92 -4.36
C LEU A 111 1.95 -15.35 -2.94
N ILE A 112 1.70 -14.41 -2.04
CA ILE A 112 1.44 -14.68 -0.62
C ILE A 112 0.03 -14.33 -0.16
N GLY A 113 -0.76 -13.68 -1.02
CA GLY A 113 -2.14 -13.35 -0.70
C GLY A 113 -2.84 -12.54 -1.77
N ASN A 114 -4.11 -12.28 -1.52
CA ASN A 114 -4.94 -11.38 -2.31
C ASN A 114 -5.84 -10.57 -1.38
N PHE A 115 -6.45 -9.52 -1.93
CA PHE A 115 -7.45 -8.71 -1.24
C PHE A 115 -8.56 -8.35 -2.20
N ASN A 116 -9.80 -8.41 -1.71
CA ASN A 116 -10.99 -8.02 -2.45
C ASN A 116 -11.88 -7.14 -1.58
N HIS A 117 -12.33 -6.02 -2.13
CA HIS A 117 -13.29 -5.09 -1.54
C HIS A 117 -14.38 -4.77 -2.55
N SER A 118 -15.63 -4.82 -2.11
CA SER A 118 -16.79 -4.38 -2.89
C SER A 118 -17.49 -3.25 -2.14
N PRO A 119 -17.93 -2.18 -2.84
CA PRO A 119 -18.59 -1.05 -2.19
C PRO A 119 -19.79 -1.48 -1.33
N ASN A 120 -19.84 -1.02 -0.09
CA ASN A 120 -20.95 -1.29 0.82
C ASN A 120 -21.60 0.01 1.30
N SER A 121 -22.80 0.30 0.77
CA SER A 121 -23.54 1.52 1.07
C SER A 121 -23.89 1.73 2.56
N THR A 122 -23.81 0.68 3.39
CA THR A 122 -24.04 0.79 4.84
C THR A 122 -22.84 1.33 5.63
N LEU A 123 -21.64 1.36 5.02
CA LEU A 123 -20.40 1.86 5.61
C LEU A 123 -20.15 3.35 5.27
N PRO A 124 -19.24 4.04 5.97
CA PRO A 124 -18.78 5.37 5.58
C PRO A 124 -18.26 5.38 4.14
N GLU A 125 -18.45 6.51 3.45
CA GLU A 125 -18.13 6.67 2.02
C GLU A 125 -16.70 6.23 1.68
N PHE A 126 -15.75 6.57 2.53
CA PHE A 126 -14.35 6.15 2.46
C PHE A 126 -13.94 5.44 3.75
N GLN A 127 -13.02 4.48 3.64
CA GLN A 127 -12.32 3.88 4.78
C GLN A 127 -10.83 4.12 4.65
N PHE A 128 -10.21 4.40 5.78
CA PHE A 128 -8.79 4.74 5.92
C PHE A 128 -8.18 3.94 7.08
N ASN A 129 -6.84 3.97 7.17
CA ASN A 129 -6.10 3.46 8.32
C ASN A 129 -6.50 2.00 8.65
N ALA A 130 -6.68 1.67 9.94
CA ALA A 130 -7.01 0.32 10.39
C ALA A 130 -8.28 -0.28 9.76
N ASN A 131 -9.23 0.54 9.30
CA ASN A 131 -10.45 0.07 8.63
C ASN A 131 -10.22 -0.28 7.14
N ALA A 132 -9.03 0.01 6.63
CA ALA A 132 -8.63 -0.21 5.24
C ALA A 132 -7.28 -0.96 5.13
N LEU A 133 -6.97 -1.79 6.14
CA LEU A 133 -5.87 -2.74 6.07
C LEU A 133 -6.15 -3.77 4.97
N ALA A 134 -5.41 -3.68 3.86
CA ALA A 134 -5.58 -4.56 2.71
C ALA A 134 -4.76 -5.85 2.85
N PHE A 135 -3.57 -5.77 3.47
CA PHE A 135 -2.70 -6.93 3.63
C PHE A 135 -1.78 -6.77 4.84
N SER A 136 -1.45 -7.88 5.50
CA SER A 136 -0.35 -7.90 6.46
C SER A 136 0.34 -9.26 6.51
N THR A 137 1.63 -9.25 6.82
CA THR A 137 2.37 -10.46 7.16
C THR A 137 3.45 -10.15 8.18
N THR A 138 3.74 -11.12 9.05
CA THR A 138 4.73 -11.02 10.13
C THR A 138 5.61 -12.27 10.16
N GLY A 139 6.68 -12.26 10.95
CA GLY A 139 7.58 -13.40 11.05
C GLY A 139 8.52 -13.54 9.84
N LEU A 140 8.67 -12.48 9.06
CA LEU A 140 9.67 -12.42 7.99
C LEU A 140 11.08 -12.40 8.59
N LYS A 141 12.06 -12.84 7.80
CA LYS A 141 13.48 -12.64 8.16
C LYS A 141 13.75 -11.14 8.17
N ASN A 142 14.56 -10.64 9.11
CA ASN A 142 14.98 -9.24 9.07
C ASN A 142 15.98 -9.01 7.93
N ALA A 143 15.49 -8.93 6.71
CA ALA A 143 16.24 -8.80 5.47
C ALA A 143 15.50 -7.86 4.51
N SER A 144 16.13 -7.54 3.38
CA SER A 144 15.46 -6.81 2.31
C SER A 144 14.38 -7.68 1.68
N HIS A 145 13.22 -7.07 1.48
CA HIS A 145 12.05 -7.66 0.88
C HIS A 145 11.51 -6.74 -0.20
N ARG A 146 10.97 -7.32 -1.27
CA ARG A 146 10.28 -6.58 -2.33
C ARG A 146 8.81 -6.98 -2.35
N MET A 147 7.94 -6.00 -2.16
CA MET A 147 6.50 -6.15 -2.31
C MET A 147 6.08 -5.70 -3.70
N VAL A 148 5.27 -6.52 -4.36
CA VAL A 148 4.56 -6.17 -5.60
C VAL A 148 3.07 -6.39 -5.38
N ILE A 149 2.31 -5.31 -5.50
CA ILE A 149 0.85 -5.29 -5.51
C ILE A 149 0.41 -5.19 -6.96
N SER A 150 -0.47 -6.06 -7.44
CA SER A 150 -0.91 -6.03 -8.83
C SER A 150 -2.42 -6.20 -8.97
N ALA A 151 -3.02 -5.44 -9.89
CA ALA A 151 -4.39 -5.64 -10.34
C ALA A 151 -4.41 -5.99 -11.84
N SER A 152 -5.19 -7.00 -12.18
CA SER A 152 -5.47 -7.42 -13.56
C SER A 152 -6.76 -8.22 -13.58
N SER A 153 -7.58 -8.06 -14.60
CA SER A 153 -8.82 -8.81 -14.79
C SER A 153 -9.22 -8.84 -16.27
N PRO A 154 -9.66 -9.98 -16.82
CA PRO A 154 -10.06 -10.07 -18.21
C PRO A 154 -11.38 -9.34 -18.51
N ARG A 155 -12.13 -8.93 -17.48
CA ARG A 155 -13.52 -8.42 -17.65
C ARG A 155 -13.84 -7.22 -16.80
N GLU A 156 -13.19 -7.08 -15.64
CA GLU A 156 -13.59 -6.10 -14.64
C GLU A 156 -12.60 -4.95 -14.60
N SER A 157 -13.15 -3.75 -14.37
CA SER A 157 -12.33 -2.61 -13.98
C SER A 157 -12.11 -2.67 -12.47
N ILE A 158 -10.92 -2.28 -12.01
CA ILE A 158 -10.52 -2.39 -10.61
C ILE A 158 -9.95 -1.05 -10.15
N PHE A 159 -10.53 -0.48 -9.10
CA PHE A 159 -9.99 0.70 -8.45
C PHE A 159 -8.96 0.32 -7.40
N VAL A 160 -7.76 0.87 -7.50
CA VAL A 160 -6.67 0.69 -6.53
C VAL A 160 -6.27 2.07 -6.03
N ASN A 161 -6.27 2.27 -4.72
CA ASN A 161 -5.82 3.50 -4.08
C ASN A 161 -4.87 3.14 -2.95
N PHE A 162 -3.57 3.35 -3.18
CA PHE A 162 -2.53 3.10 -2.19
C PHE A 162 -2.28 4.36 -1.37
N ASP A 163 -2.40 4.20 -0.06
CA ASP A 163 -2.18 5.24 0.95
C ASP A 163 -0.74 5.10 1.48
N TYR A 164 -0.50 4.07 2.28
CA TYR A 164 0.80 3.82 2.87
C TYR A 164 1.01 2.34 3.22
N ALA A 165 2.27 1.99 3.49
CA ALA A 165 2.64 0.77 4.17
C ALA A 165 3.37 1.07 5.48
N LEU A 166 3.22 0.20 6.47
CA LEU A 166 4.06 0.15 7.66
C LEU A 166 4.90 -1.12 7.63
N TYR A 167 6.17 -1.01 8.00
CA TYR A 167 7.00 -2.18 8.22
C TYR A 167 7.72 -2.11 9.57
N THR A 168 7.93 -3.28 10.17
CA THR A 168 8.69 -3.42 11.41
C THR A 168 10.09 -3.90 11.08
N CYS A 169 11.13 -3.20 11.53
CA CYS A 169 12.52 -3.63 11.39
C CYS A 169 13.14 -3.97 12.75
N ALA A 170 14.05 -4.94 12.76
CA ALA A 170 14.82 -5.27 13.96
C ALA A 170 16.17 -4.56 13.91
N VAL A 171 16.35 -3.54 14.75
CA VAL A 171 17.61 -2.77 14.85
C VAL A 171 18.41 -3.18 16.08
N SER A 172 19.73 -3.29 15.93
CA SER A 172 20.63 -3.53 17.05
C SER A 172 20.82 -2.23 17.84
N LYS A 173 20.48 -2.23 19.13
CA LYS A 173 20.84 -1.11 20.02
C LYS A 173 22.27 -1.31 20.53
N LEU A 174 23.19 -0.41 20.16
CA LEU A 174 24.40 -0.22 20.96
C LEU A 174 23.97 0.44 22.28
N LYS A 175 24.34 -0.15 23.42
CA LYS A 175 24.18 0.53 24.71
C LYS A 175 25.24 1.64 24.74
N SER A 176 24.81 2.90 24.86
CA SER A 176 25.70 3.98 25.29
C SER A 176 26.22 3.62 26.68
N ILE A 177 27.55 3.65 26.83
CA ILE A 177 28.28 3.41 28.08
C ILE A 177 28.08 4.61 29.00
#